data_AF-A0A158S0R3-F1
#
_entry.id   AF-A0A158S0R3-F1
#
_cell.length_a   1.000
_cell.length_b   1.000
_cell.length_c   1.000
_cell.angle_alpha   90.00
_cell.angle_beta   90.00
_cell.angle_gamma   90.00
#
_symmetry.space_group_name_H-M   'P 1'
#
loop_
_entity.id
_entity.type
_entity.pdbx_description
1 polymer ?
#
loop_
_entity_poly.entity_id
_entity_poly.type
_entity_poly.pdbx_seq_one_letter_code
_entity_poly.pdbx_strand_id
1 'polypeptide(L)'
;MFIGSELIEFLLCLGQVRSDADFFDLMLETTCRLGFQQFAFVSHVDLVAAADEAVAISNYPDGWVERILTERYYLDDPVHAASIGRNTPYAWHAIGAEVIQSRRQLTILKEGASFGLHDGVTVPVHSPGEYRGTCSFATSQPVSMTPQIRGATHIVAGFGFETARKLVRMRLGLERTIPSLPRFSPREVDCVGLVASGMGDTQIAHALGLSEATVHQHITGAMRKCGVFKRTALVFRALFDGHICFHSLRRTSSK
;
A
#
# COMPACT_ATOMS: atom_id res chain seq x y z
N MET A 1 -18.26 -13.44 -23.44
CA MET A 1 -18.06 -11.99 -23.56
C MET A 1 -16.72 -11.68 -22.89
N PHE A 2 -15.72 -11.21 -23.66
CA PHE A 2 -14.39 -10.92 -23.12
C PHE A 2 -14.47 -9.60 -22.36
N ILE A 3 -14.12 -9.62 -21.07
CA ILE A 3 -13.94 -8.45 -20.19
C ILE A 3 -12.98 -7.40 -20.77
N GLY A 4 -12.24 -7.74 -21.83
CA GLY A 4 -11.28 -6.86 -22.50
C GLY A 4 -11.86 -5.51 -22.91
N SER A 5 -13.04 -5.44 -23.52
CA SER A 5 -13.60 -4.15 -23.98
C SER A 5 -13.97 -3.23 -22.82
N GLU A 6 -14.56 -3.80 -21.76
CA GLU A 6 -14.96 -3.04 -20.57
C GLU A 6 -13.74 -2.55 -19.77
N LEU A 7 -12.70 -3.37 -19.65
CA LEU A 7 -11.46 -2.95 -19.00
C LEU A 7 -10.70 -1.91 -19.81
N ILE A 8 -10.70 -2.01 -21.14
CA ILE A 8 -10.11 -0.98 -22.00
C ILE A 8 -10.83 0.35 -21.80
N GLU A 9 -12.17 0.33 -21.80
CA GLU A 9 -12.99 1.51 -21.54
C GLU A 9 -12.68 2.10 -20.15
N PHE A 10 -12.65 1.27 -19.10
CA PHE A 10 -12.25 1.69 -17.76
C PHE A 10 -10.88 2.38 -17.76
N LEU A 11 -9.86 1.79 -18.39
CA LEU A 11 -8.51 2.36 -18.43
C LEU A 11 -8.47 3.69 -19.20
N LEU A 12 -9.25 3.83 -20.27
CA LEU A 12 -9.38 5.10 -21.01
C LEU A 12 -10.02 6.19 -20.15
N CYS A 13 -11.14 5.87 -19.48
CA CYS A 13 -11.83 6.79 -18.57
C CYS A 13 -10.94 7.17 -17.37
N LEU A 14 -10.22 6.20 -16.80
CA LEU A 14 -9.29 6.43 -15.71
C LEU A 14 -8.17 7.41 -16.10
N GLY A 15 -7.71 7.36 -17.36
CA GLY A 15 -6.76 8.33 -17.91
C GLY A 15 -7.28 9.77 -17.98
N GLN A 16 -8.59 9.97 -17.90
CA GLN A 16 -9.24 11.28 -17.90
C GLN A 16 -9.58 11.82 -16.51
N VAL A 17 -9.45 11.01 -15.44
CA VAL A 17 -9.71 11.44 -14.06
C VAL A 17 -8.80 12.59 -13.65
N ARG A 18 -9.36 13.67 -13.11
CA ARG A 18 -8.61 14.86 -12.62
C ARG A 18 -8.95 15.23 -11.18
N SER A 19 -10.02 14.69 -10.62
CA SER A 19 -10.47 14.99 -9.25
C SER A 19 -10.93 13.74 -8.50
N ASP A 20 -11.07 13.85 -7.18
CA ASP A 20 -11.62 12.79 -6.32
C ASP A 20 -13.07 12.45 -6.71
N ALA A 21 -13.83 13.44 -7.19
CA ALA A 21 -15.20 13.24 -7.67
C ALA A 21 -15.24 12.39 -8.96
N ASP A 22 -14.40 12.72 -9.97
CA ASP A 22 -14.32 11.92 -11.20
C ASP A 22 -13.92 10.48 -10.90
N PHE A 23 -12.98 10.30 -9.96
CA PHE A 23 -12.52 8.98 -9.53
C PHE A 23 -13.65 8.22 -8.83
N PHE A 24 -14.37 8.88 -7.92
CA PHE A 24 -15.48 8.28 -7.20
C PHE A 24 -16.57 7.80 -8.16
N ASP A 25 -16.99 8.63 -9.11
CA ASP A 25 -18.04 8.29 -10.08
C ASP A 25 -17.63 7.12 -10.98
N LEU A 26 -16.41 7.16 -11.52
CA LEU A 26 -15.87 6.06 -12.33
C LEU A 26 -15.80 4.75 -11.53
N MET A 27 -15.34 4.82 -10.29
CA MET A 27 -15.22 3.64 -9.43
C MET A 27 -16.59 3.10 -9.01
N LEU A 28 -17.57 3.96 -8.79
CA LEU A 28 -18.95 3.56 -8.50
C LEU A 28 -19.53 2.77 -9.67
N GLU A 29 -19.46 3.31 -10.89
CA GLU A 29 -19.94 2.63 -12.10
C GLU A 29 -19.21 1.30 -12.32
N THR A 30 -17.88 1.32 -12.24
CA THR A 30 -17.04 0.12 -12.44
C THR A 30 -17.36 -0.96 -11.41
N THR A 31 -17.58 -0.59 -10.15
CA THR A 31 -17.96 -1.51 -9.07
C THR A 31 -19.28 -2.19 -9.38
N CYS A 32 -20.28 -1.45 -9.87
CA CYS A 32 -21.56 -2.02 -10.30
C CYS A 32 -21.40 -2.98 -11.49
N ARG A 33 -20.58 -2.63 -12.50
CA ARG A 33 -20.30 -3.50 -13.65
C ARG A 33 -19.59 -4.80 -13.25
N LEU A 34 -18.76 -4.75 -12.21
CA LEU A 34 -18.13 -5.93 -11.61
C LEU A 34 -19.08 -6.79 -10.77
N GLY A 35 -20.33 -6.35 -10.55
CA GLY A 35 -21.34 -7.07 -9.79
C GLY A 35 -21.34 -6.81 -8.27
N PHE A 36 -20.70 -5.71 -7.83
CA PHE A 36 -20.65 -5.28 -6.44
C PHE A 36 -21.43 -3.98 -6.24
N GLN A 37 -21.80 -3.65 -5.00
CA GLN A 37 -22.50 -2.39 -4.69
C GLN A 37 -21.58 -1.36 -4.03
N GLN A 38 -20.53 -1.84 -3.35
CA GLN A 38 -19.69 -0.98 -2.53
C GLN A 38 -18.22 -1.16 -2.88
N PHE A 39 -17.43 -0.09 -2.74
CA PHE A 39 -15.99 -0.10 -2.91
C PHE A 39 -15.29 0.71 -1.83
N ALA A 40 -14.02 0.36 -1.56
CA ALA A 40 -13.13 1.14 -0.73
C ALA A 40 -11.68 1.01 -1.21
N PHE A 41 -11.01 2.15 -1.39
CA PHE A 41 -9.58 2.27 -1.66
C PHE A 41 -8.96 2.89 -0.41
N VAL A 42 -8.15 2.10 0.31
CA VAL A 42 -7.67 2.48 1.64
C VAL A 42 -6.19 2.16 1.80
N SER A 43 -5.40 3.15 2.22
CA SER A 43 -4.02 2.97 2.69
C SER A 43 -4.01 2.34 4.08
N HIS A 44 -3.09 1.40 4.31
CA HIS A 44 -2.89 0.75 5.61
C HIS A 44 -1.98 1.61 6.49
N VAL A 45 -2.55 2.70 6.98
CA VAL A 45 -1.91 3.67 7.88
C VAL A 45 -2.84 4.02 9.03
N ASP A 46 -2.38 4.84 9.98
CA ASP A 46 -3.29 5.46 10.92
C ASP A 46 -4.12 6.52 10.18
N LEU A 47 -5.34 6.17 9.77
CA LEU A 47 -6.21 7.01 8.95
C LEU A 47 -6.59 8.34 9.63
N VAL A 48 -6.52 8.41 10.96
CA VAL A 48 -6.77 9.66 11.70
C VAL A 48 -5.53 10.53 11.72
N ALA A 49 -4.36 9.94 11.96
CA ALA A 49 -3.11 10.68 12.04
C ALA A 49 -2.56 11.11 10.66
N ALA A 50 -2.89 10.36 9.59
CA ALA A 50 -2.40 10.56 8.23
C ALA A 50 -3.53 10.89 7.23
N ALA A 51 -4.62 11.52 7.70
CA ALA A 51 -5.83 11.74 6.92
C ALA A 51 -5.58 12.42 5.55
N ASP A 52 -4.68 13.40 5.51
CA ASP A 52 -4.39 14.17 4.29
C ASP A 52 -3.44 13.44 3.32
N GLU A 53 -2.64 12.51 3.83
CA GLU A 53 -1.58 11.80 3.10
C GLU A 53 -1.98 10.38 2.66
N ALA A 54 -3.08 9.86 3.19
CA ALA A 54 -3.59 8.54 2.93
C ALA A 54 -4.60 8.51 1.78
N VAL A 55 -4.62 7.40 1.04
CA VAL A 55 -5.79 7.08 0.20
C VAL A 55 -6.89 6.57 1.12
N ALA A 56 -8.05 7.22 1.10
CA ALA A 56 -9.25 6.80 1.82
C ALA A 56 -10.49 7.24 1.03
N ILE A 57 -10.81 6.51 -0.03
CA ILE A 57 -11.94 6.81 -0.93
C ILE A 57 -12.87 5.60 -0.98
N SER A 58 -14.13 5.77 -0.60
CA SER A 58 -15.11 4.68 -0.56
C SER A 58 -16.52 5.22 -0.72
N ASN A 59 -17.44 4.38 -1.20
CA ASN A 59 -18.88 4.65 -1.13
C ASN A 59 -19.56 3.87 0.03
N TYR A 60 -18.81 3.47 1.05
CA TYR A 60 -19.37 2.83 2.24
C TYR A 60 -20.33 3.80 2.95
N PRO A 61 -21.41 3.31 3.58
CA PRO A 61 -22.36 4.15 4.30
C PRO A 61 -21.66 5.02 5.35
N ASP A 62 -22.04 6.29 5.45
CA ASP A 62 -21.41 7.26 6.36
C ASP A 62 -21.35 6.75 7.80
N GLY A 63 -22.43 6.12 8.29
CA GLY A 63 -22.46 5.55 9.65
C GLY A 63 -21.43 4.43 9.87
N TRP A 64 -21.04 3.70 8.83
CA TRP A 64 -19.96 2.71 8.93
C TRP A 64 -18.57 3.37 8.87
N VAL A 65 -18.40 4.39 8.02
CA VAL A 65 -17.16 5.17 7.96
C VAL A 65 -16.88 5.85 9.30
N GLU A 66 -17.88 6.50 9.89
CA GLU A 66 -17.80 7.12 11.22
C GLU A 66 -17.42 6.09 12.29
N ARG A 67 -18.04 4.91 12.26
CA ARG A 67 -17.73 3.81 13.17
C ARG A 67 -16.28 3.35 13.03
N ILE A 68 -15.80 3.12 11.81
CA ILE A 68 -14.41 2.72 11.53
C ILE A 68 -13.42 3.73 12.13
N LEU A 69 -13.66 5.03 11.93
CA LEU A 69 -12.77 6.09 12.39
C LEU A 69 -12.81 6.24 13.91
N THR A 70 -14.01 6.30 14.49
CA THR A 70 -14.22 6.51 15.93
C THR A 70 -13.67 5.34 16.76
N GLU A 71 -13.98 4.12 16.36
CA GLU A 71 -13.51 2.91 17.05
C GLU A 71 -12.10 2.49 16.62
N ARG A 72 -11.50 3.18 15.64
CA ARG A 72 -10.20 2.85 15.04
C ARG A 72 -10.12 1.42 14.51
N TYR A 73 -11.19 0.94 13.87
CA TYR A 73 -11.25 -0.43 13.33
C TYR A 73 -10.20 -0.70 12.25
N TYR A 74 -9.70 0.32 11.55
CA TYR A 74 -8.62 0.19 10.55
C TYR A 74 -7.32 -0.41 11.10
N LEU A 75 -7.08 -0.31 12.43
CA LEU A 75 -5.91 -0.92 13.10
C LEU A 75 -6.05 -2.43 13.31
N ASP A 76 -7.28 -2.92 13.43
CA ASP A 76 -7.60 -4.32 13.71
C ASP A 76 -8.38 -4.97 12.55
N ASP A 77 -8.43 -4.34 11.38
CA ASP A 77 -9.28 -4.76 10.28
C ASP A 77 -8.87 -6.18 9.79
N PRO A 78 -9.78 -7.16 9.83
CA PRO A 78 -9.50 -8.52 9.37
C PRO A 78 -9.18 -8.60 7.86
N VAL A 79 -9.73 -7.70 7.05
CA VAL A 79 -9.39 -7.56 5.62
C VAL A 79 -7.96 -7.04 5.48
N HIS A 80 -7.54 -6.06 6.28
CA HIS A 80 -6.14 -5.61 6.28
C HIS A 80 -5.19 -6.72 6.72
N ALA A 81 -5.52 -7.43 7.80
CA ALA A 81 -4.74 -8.55 8.30
C ALA A 81 -4.59 -9.69 7.26
N ALA A 82 -5.68 -10.04 6.59
CA ALA A 82 -5.67 -11.07 5.55
C ALA A 82 -4.91 -10.64 4.29
N SER A 83 -4.77 -9.34 4.05
CA SER A 83 -3.97 -8.81 2.94
C SER A 83 -2.46 -8.95 3.18
N ILE A 84 -2.02 -9.18 4.42
CA ILE A 84 -0.61 -9.39 4.76
C ILE A 84 -0.09 -10.63 4.02
N GLY A 85 0.95 -10.45 3.21
CA GLY A 85 1.60 -11.53 2.47
C GLY A 85 0.88 -11.94 1.17
N ARG A 86 -0.22 -11.28 0.80
CA ARG A 86 -0.92 -11.50 -0.47
C ARG A 86 -0.59 -10.39 -1.48
N ASN A 87 -0.63 -10.74 -2.77
CA ASN A 87 -0.52 -9.81 -3.90
C ASN A 87 -1.57 -10.10 -5.00
N THR A 88 -2.58 -10.91 -4.69
CA THR A 88 -3.67 -11.26 -5.61
C THR A 88 -5.02 -11.12 -4.91
N PRO A 89 -6.12 -10.98 -5.67
CA PRO A 89 -7.46 -10.86 -5.10
C PRO A 89 -7.85 -12.10 -4.30
N TYR A 90 -8.53 -11.88 -3.18
CA TYR A 90 -9.12 -12.93 -2.36
C TYR A 90 -10.54 -12.54 -1.94
N ALA A 91 -11.38 -13.55 -1.70
CA ALA A 91 -12.75 -13.35 -1.26
C ALA A 91 -12.82 -13.28 0.27
N TRP A 92 -13.75 -12.50 0.81
CA TRP A 92 -13.86 -12.28 2.26
C TRP A 92 -14.25 -13.54 3.02
N HIS A 93 -15.10 -14.39 2.43
CA HIS A 93 -15.45 -15.68 3.04
C HIS A 93 -14.25 -16.62 3.26
N ALA A 94 -13.10 -16.40 2.61
CA ALA A 94 -11.89 -17.17 2.84
C ALA A 94 -11.05 -16.68 4.05
N ILE A 95 -11.34 -15.49 4.59
CA ILE A 95 -10.53 -14.87 5.66
C ILE A 95 -10.45 -15.76 6.90
N GLY A 96 -11.59 -16.28 7.37
CA GLY A 96 -11.65 -17.08 8.60
C GLY A 96 -10.91 -18.42 8.51
N ALA A 97 -10.65 -18.93 7.31
CA ALA A 97 -9.87 -20.16 7.10
C ALA A 97 -8.35 -19.90 7.08
N GLU A 98 -7.93 -18.67 6.75
CA GLU A 98 -6.53 -18.34 6.46
C GLU A 98 -5.89 -17.46 7.54
N VAL A 99 -6.68 -16.77 8.36
CA VAL A 99 -6.21 -15.86 9.41
C VAL A 99 -6.87 -16.22 10.72
N ILE A 100 -6.08 -16.40 11.78
CA ILE A 100 -6.62 -16.54 13.14
C ILE A 100 -7.22 -15.18 13.54
N GLN A 101 -8.54 -15.16 13.73
CA GLN A 101 -9.27 -13.91 14.00
C GLN A 101 -9.43 -13.67 15.49
N SER A 102 -9.13 -12.46 15.93
CA SER A 102 -9.44 -11.99 17.29
C SER A 102 -10.94 -11.78 17.47
N ARG A 103 -11.42 -11.71 18.72
CA ARG A 103 -12.83 -11.35 19.02
C ARG A 103 -13.22 -9.99 18.43
N ARG A 104 -12.28 -9.05 18.41
CA ARG A 104 -12.48 -7.71 17.86
C ARG A 104 -12.65 -7.77 16.34
N GLN A 105 -11.81 -8.54 15.65
CA GLN A 105 -11.93 -8.79 14.20
C GLN A 105 -13.28 -9.42 13.82
N LEU A 106 -13.74 -10.41 14.58
CA LEU A 106 -15.06 -11.01 14.38
C LEU A 106 -16.21 -10.00 14.58
N THR A 107 -16.05 -9.10 15.55
CA THR A 107 -17.02 -8.02 15.81
C THR A 107 -17.05 -7.04 14.64
N ILE A 108 -15.89 -6.64 14.10
CA ILE A 108 -15.79 -5.75 12.94
C ILE A 108 -16.54 -6.33 11.73
N LEU A 109 -16.34 -7.61 11.40
CA LEU A 109 -17.05 -8.27 10.30
C LEU A 109 -18.57 -8.29 10.53
N LYS A 110 -19.00 -8.63 11.75
CA LYS A 110 -20.42 -8.69 12.10
C LYS A 110 -21.10 -7.32 12.02
N GLU A 111 -20.45 -6.28 12.53
CA GLU A 111 -20.97 -4.91 12.43
C GLU A 111 -21.03 -4.46 10.96
N GLY A 112 -19.95 -4.65 10.19
CA GLY A 112 -19.90 -4.31 8.77
C GLY A 112 -20.99 -4.99 7.95
N ALA A 113 -21.32 -6.25 8.24
CA ALA A 113 -22.41 -6.97 7.57
C ALA A 113 -23.77 -6.26 7.71
N SER A 114 -24.01 -5.55 8.82
CA SER A 114 -25.24 -4.76 9.04
C SER A 114 -25.33 -3.53 8.14
N PHE A 115 -24.21 -3.12 7.52
CA PHE A 115 -24.10 -2.05 6.53
C PHE A 115 -24.01 -2.60 5.09
N GLY A 116 -24.36 -3.87 4.88
CA GLY A 116 -24.34 -4.51 3.56
C GLY A 116 -22.95 -5.00 3.12
N LEU A 117 -21.97 -5.02 4.02
CA LEU A 117 -20.61 -5.53 3.78
C LEU A 117 -20.51 -7.00 4.22
N HIS A 118 -21.30 -7.87 3.61
CA HIS A 118 -21.39 -9.28 4.02
C HIS A 118 -20.28 -10.15 3.40
N ASP A 119 -20.02 -9.97 2.11
CA ASP A 119 -18.95 -10.63 1.39
C ASP A 119 -18.33 -9.64 0.39
N GLY A 120 -17.22 -10.03 -0.24
CA GLY A 120 -16.52 -9.13 -1.13
C GLY A 120 -15.22 -9.73 -1.66
N VAL A 121 -14.54 -8.92 -2.46
CA VAL A 121 -13.21 -9.19 -2.97
C VAL A 121 -12.30 -8.06 -2.55
N THR A 122 -11.16 -8.40 -1.98
CA THR A 122 -10.11 -7.43 -1.71
C THR A 122 -8.86 -7.76 -2.50
N VAL A 123 -8.26 -6.71 -3.08
CA VAL A 123 -6.99 -6.75 -3.78
C VAL A 123 -5.96 -5.95 -2.97
N PRO A 124 -4.92 -6.61 -2.42
CA PRO A 124 -3.79 -5.92 -1.82
C PRO A 124 -2.98 -5.16 -2.87
N VAL A 125 -2.58 -3.93 -2.55
CA VAL A 125 -1.72 -3.08 -3.38
C VAL A 125 -0.46 -2.75 -2.61
N HIS A 126 0.67 -3.20 -3.13
CA HIS A 126 2.00 -2.97 -2.56
C HIS A 126 2.89 -2.31 -3.60
N SER A 127 3.48 -1.16 -3.25
CA SER A 127 4.46 -0.47 -4.09
C SER A 127 5.62 -0.01 -3.21
N PRO A 128 6.88 -0.26 -3.61
CA PRO A 128 8.04 0.29 -2.89
C PRO A 128 7.95 1.81 -2.76
N GLY A 129 8.31 2.34 -1.59
CA GLY A 129 8.26 3.78 -1.28
C GLY A 129 6.87 4.34 -0.98
N GLU A 130 5.81 3.53 -1.11
CA GLU A 130 4.44 3.93 -0.89
C GLU A 130 3.83 3.14 0.27
N TYR A 131 2.87 3.75 0.97
CA TYR A 131 2.08 3.01 1.95
C TYR A 131 1.36 1.84 1.27
N ARG A 132 1.35 0.69 1.95
CA ARG A 132 0.52 -0.45 1.54
C ARG A 132 -0.94 0.00 1.53
N GLY A 133 -1.76 -0.68 0.74
CA GLY A 133 -3.19 -0.44 0.75
C GLY A 133 -3.96 -1.59 0.18
N THR A 134 -5.27 -1.42 0.13
CA THR A 134 -6.21 -2.38 -0.42
C THR A 134 -7.29 -1.69 -1.22
N CYS A 135 -7.76 -2.37 -2.25
CA CYS A 135 -9.01 -2.05 -2.93
C CYS A 135 -10.00 -3.16 -2.63
N SER A 136 -11.13 -2.82 -2.01
CA SER A 136 -12.18 -3.74 -1.63
C SER A 136 -13.42 -3.47 -2.46
N PHE A 137 -14.05 -4.51 -2.99
CA PHE A 137 -15.35 -4.48 -3.67
C PHE A 137 -16.29 -5.38 -2.88
N ALA A 138 -17.34 -4.81 -2.29
CA ALA A 138 -18.17 -5.46 -1.30
C ALA A 138 -19.63 -5.55 -1.75
N THR A 139 -20.30 -6.57 -1.21
CA THR A 139 -21.68 -6.90 -1.52
C THR A 139 -22.38 -7.56 -0.35
N SER A 140 -23.71 -7.48 -0.34
CA SER A 140 -24.54 -8.17 0.63
C SER A 140 -24.79 -9.65 0.26
N GLN A 141 -24.38 -10.06 -0.95
CA GLN A 141 -24.59 -11.41 -1.49
C GLN A 141 -23.28 -12.22 -1.49
N PRO A 142 -23.33 -13.55 -1.36
CA PRO A 142 -22.13 -14.40 -1.49
C PRO A 142 -21.43 -14.21 -2.84
N VAL A 143 -20.10 -14.10 -2.80
CA VAL A 143 -19.27 -13.89 -4.01
C VAL A 143 -18.75 -15.22 -4.55
N SER A 144 -18.80 -15.39 -5.88
CA SER A 144 -18.09 -16.45 -6.59
C SER A 144 -16.79 -15.91 -7.20
N MET A 145 -15.64 -16.39 -6.71
CA MET A 145 -14.31 -15.96 -7.18
C MET A 145 -13.92 -16.62 -8.51
N THR A 146 -14.63 -16.27 -9.57
CA THR A 146 -14.33 -16.75 -10.93
C THR A 146 -12.99 -16.16 -11.43
N PRO A 147 -12.30 -16.80 -12.39
CA PRO A 147 -11.10 -16.23 -13.01
C PRO A 147 -11.33 -14.83 -13.60
N GLN A 148 -12.53 -14.58 -14.10
CA GLN A 148 -12.99 -13.32 -14.64
C GLN A 148 -13.03 -12.22 -13.58
N ILE A 149 -13.74 -12.45 -12.46
CA ILE A 149 -13.80 -11.50 -11.33
C ILE A 149 -12.41 -11.28 -10.75
N ARG A 150 -11.63 -12.35 -10.57
CA ARG A 150 -10.24 -12.26 -10.10
C ARG A 150 -9.39 -11.37 -11.02
N GLY A 151 -9.41 -11.59 -12.33
CA GLY A 151 -8.61 -10.80 -13.27
C GLY A 151 -9.06 -9.33 -13.32
N ALA A 152 -10.37 -9.09 -13.43
CA ALA A 152 -10.92 -7.75 -13.57
C ALA A 152 -10.69 -6.90 -12.31
N THR A 153 -11.00 -7.45 -11.12
CA THR A 153 -10.77 -6.74 -9.85
C THR A 153 -9.29 -6.43 -9.63
N HIS A 154 -8.36 -7.33 -10.01
CA HIS A 154 -6.93 -7.05 -9.91
C HIS A 154 -6.53 -5.84 -10.76
N ILE A 155 -6.94 -5.82 -12.04
CA ILE A 155 -6.63 -4.71 -12.96
C ILE A 155 -7.22 -3.39 -12.45
N VAL A 156 -8.53 -3.39 -12.14
CA VAL A 156 -9.22 -2.19 -11.65
C VAL A 156 -8.59 -1.69 -10.35
N ALA A 157 -8.30 -2.57 -9.40
CA ALA A 157 -7.65 -2.21 -8.15
C ALA A 157 -6.26 -1.62 -8.36
N GLY A 158 -5.41 -2.26 -9.16
CA GLY A 158 -4.03 -1.82 -9.37
C GLY A 158 -3.95 -0.44 -10.02
N PHE A 159 -4.64 -0.24 -11.14
CA PHE A 159 -4.66 1.05 -11.83
C PHE A 159 -5.45 2.11 -11.05
N GLY A 160 -6.57 1.73 -10.43
CA GLY A 160 -7.39 2.63 -9.63
C GLY A 160 -6.62 3.17 -8.42
N PHE A 161 -5.91 2.32 -7.68
CA PHE A 161 -5.17 2.75 -6.48
C PHE A 161 -3.99 3.66 -6.84
N GLU A 162 -3.31 3.39 -7.95
CA GLU A 162 -2.27 4.28 -8.47
C GLU A 162 -2.85 5.66 -8.84
N THR A 163 -4.05 5.70 -9.41
CA THR A 163 -4.74 6.96 -9.72
C THR A 163 -5.16 7.70 -8.44
N ALA A 164 -5.70 6.98 -7.46
CA ALA A 164 -6.03 7.54 -6.14
C ALA A 164 -4.80 8.14 -5.44
N ARG A 165 -3.64 7.47 -5.49
CA ARG A 165 -2.37 8.03 -4.97
C ARG A 165 -1.98 9.30 -5.71
N LYS A 166 -2.10 9.35 -7.03
CA LYS A 166 -1.81 10.57 -7.80
C LYS A 166 -2.70 11.73 -7.36
N LEU A 167 -3.99 11.49 -7.13
CA LEU A 167 -4.93 12.49 -6.63
C LEU A 167 -4.50 13.01 -5.26
N VAL A 168 -4.19 12.13 -4.30
CA VAL A 168 -3.65 12.52 -2.99
C VAL A 168 -2.42 13.43 -3.15
N ARG A 169 -1.48 13.06 -4.02
CA ARG A 169 -0.25 13.83 -4.25
C ARG A 169 -0.51 15.19 -4.89
N MET A 170 -1.50 15.29 -5.78
CA MET A 170 -1.92 16.58 -6.34
C MET A 170 -2.52 17.48 -5.24
N ARG A 171 -3.35 16.95 -4.34
CA ARG A 171 -3.89 17.71 -3.19
C ARG A 171 -2.78 18.26 -2.28
N LEU A 172 -1.72 17.47 -2.09
CA LEU A 172 -0.54 17.88 -1.30
C LEU A 172 0.43 18.82 -2.04
N GLY A 173 0.13 19.21 -3.29
CA GLY A 173 1.02 20.05 -4.10
C GLY A 173 2.32 19.36 -4.52
N LEU A 174 2.35 18.02 -4.49
CA LEU A 174 3.51 17.19 -4.82
C LEU A 174 3.53 16.74 -6.29
N GLU A 175 2.72 17.35 -7.15
CA GLU A 175 2.48 16.98 -8.56
C GLU A 175 3.73 17.02 -9.45
N ARG A 176 4.65 17.97 -9.20
CA ARG A 176 5.92 18.12 -9.96
C ARG A 176 7.04 17.25 -9.43
N THR A 177 6.89 16.76 -8.21
CA THR A 177 7.69 15.65 -7.72
C THR A 177 7.09 14.40 -8.34
N ILE A 178 7.81 13.72 -9.22
CA ILE A 178 7.69 12.25 -9.31
C ILE A 178 7.88 11.73 -7.86
N PRO A 179 7.35 10.57 -7.41
CA PRO A 179 7.87 9.98 -6.18
C PRO A 179 9.32 9.65 -6.49
N SER A 180 10.20 10.64 -6.39
CA SER A 180 11.61 10.45 -6.56
C SER A 180 12.01 9.93 -5.20
N LEU A 181 11.88 8.61 -5.06
CA LEU A 181 12.64 7.85 -4.09
C LEU A 181 14.00 8.54 -3.93
N PRO A 182 14.43 8.85 -2.70
CA PRO A 182 15.69 9.54 -2.43
C PRO A 182 16.81 9.03 -3.33
N ARG A 183 17.33 9.85 -4.25
CA ARG A 183 18.30 9.37 -5.23
C ARG A 183 19.64 9.11 -4.57
N PHE A 184 19.91 7.86 -4.23
CA PHE A 184 21.20 7.42 -3.73
C PHE A 184 22.19 7.26 -4.88
N SER A 185 23.41 7.74 -4.67
CA SER A 185 24.56 7.38 -5.47
C SER A 185 24.92 5.90 -5.22
N PRO A 186 25.62 5.23 -6.15
CA PRO A 186 26.08 3.86 -5.93
C PRO A 186 26.84 3.68 -4.62
N ARG A 187 27.68 4.65 -4.24
CA ARG A 187 28.45 4.62 -2.98
C ARG A 187 27.60 4.78 -1.73
N GLU A 188 26.53 5.58 -1.80
CA GLU A 188 25.56 5.66 -0.71
C GLU A 188 24.82 4.33 -0.55
N VAL A 189 24.44 3.66 -1.65
CA VAL A 189 23.81 2.32 -1.59
C VAL A 189 24.77 1.30 -0.97
N ASP A 190 26.03 1.27 -1.39
CA ASP A 190 27.07 0.39 -0.82
C ASP A 190 27.19 0.60 0.70
N CYS A 191 27.36 1.85 1.14
CA CYS A 191 27.52 2.19 2.56
C CYS A 191 26.26 1.82 3.36
N VAL A 192 25.07 2.16 2.85
CA VAL A 192 23.79 1.87 3.52
C VAL A 192 23.57 0.36 3.64
N GLY A 193 23.93 -0.43 2.62
CA GLY A 193 23.87 -1.88 2.66
C GLY A 193 24.75 -2.48 3.75
N LEU A 194 25.97 -1.97 3.93
CA LEU A 194 26.87 -2.43 5.00
C LEU A 194 26.43 -1.94 6.40
N VAL A 195 25.84 -0.75 6.50
CA VAL A 195 25.16 -0.30 7.72
C VAL A 195 24.01 -1.26 8.07
N ALA A 196 23.22 -1.71 7.09
CA ALA A 196 22.15 -2.69 7.29
C ALA A 196 22.68 -4.04 7.79
N SER A 197 23.87 -4.46 7.35
CA SER A 197 24.58 -5.65 7.89
C SER A 197 25.15 -5.46 9.31
N GLY A 198 24.99 -4.27 9.90
CA GLY A 198 25.44 -3.94 11.25
C GLY A 198 26.89 -3.49 11.35
N MET A 199 27.51 -3.05 10.24
CA MET A 199 28.89 -2.55 10.25
C MET A 199 28.97 -1.07 10.69
N GLY A 200 30.05 -0.73 11.40
CA GLY A 200 30.43 0.65 11.73
C GLY A 200 31.34 1.29 10.67
N ASP A 201 31.61 2.59 10.78
CA ASP A 201 32.31 3.38 9.74
C ASP A 201 33.70 2.82 9.42
N THR A 202 34.49 2.43 10.43
CA THR A 202 35.80 1.80 10.26
C THR A 202 35.74 0.51 9.45
N GLN A 203 34.77 -0.36 9.75
CA GLN A 203 34.61 -1.64 9.06
C GLN A 203 34.19 -1.42 7.61
N ILE A 204 33.29 -0.47 7.37
CA ILE A 204 32.83 -0.08 6.04
C ILE A 204 33.98 0.54 5.24
N ALA A 205 34.77 1.42 5.86
CA ALA A 205 35.92 2.06 5.27
C ALA A 205 36.94 1.01 4.77
N HIS A 206 37.26 0.03 5.63
CA HIS A 206 38.11 -1.11 5.26
C HIS A 206 37.49 -1.94 4.12
N ALA A 207 36.20 -2.28 4.22
CA ALA A 207 35.52 -3.12 3.23
C ALA A 207 35.44 -2.45 1.83
N LEU A 208 35.30 -1.12 1.77
CA LEU A 208 35.14 -0.37 0.52
C LEU A 208 36.41 0.31 0.02
N GLY A 209 37.51 0.23 0.77
CA GLY A 209 38.76 0.94 0.45
C GLY A 209 38.62 2.47 0.50
N LEU A 210 37.85 2.98 1.46
CA LEU A 210 37.56 4.40 1.66
C LEU A 210 38.13 4.90 3.00
N SER A 211 38.18 6.23 3.19
CA SER A 211 38.42 6.79 4.53
C SER A 211 37.15 6.75 5.38
N GLU A 212 37.28 6.65 6.71
CA GLU A 212 36.13 6.73 7.62
C GLU A 212 35.33 8.02 7.43
N ALA A 213 36.01 9.14 7.19
CA ALA A 213 35.37 10.43 6.92
C ALA A 213 34.52 10.39 5.64
N THR A 214 35.01 9.73 4.58
CA THR A 214 34.26 9.55 3.33
C THR A 214 33.02 8.68 3.53
N VAL A 215 33.15 7.57 4.27
CA VAL A 215 32.00 6.72 4.63
C VAL A 215 30.96 7.51 5.41
N HIS A 216 31.40 8.27 6.42
CA HIS A 216 30.53 9.13 7.21
C HIS A 216 29.77 10.14 6.34
N GLN A 217 30.45 10.77 5.37
CA GLN A 217 29.82 11.67 4.41
C GLN A 217 28.77 10.98 3.53
N HIS A 218 29.01 9.76 3.05
CA HIS A 218 28.00 9.01 2.29
C HIS A 218 26.78 8.68 3.16
N ILE A 219 26.98 8.18 4.38
CA ILE A 219 25.88 7.84 5.29
C ILE A 219 25.05 9.08 5.64
N THR A 220 25.71 10.19 6.00
CA THR A 220 25.02 11.46 6.31
C THR A 220 24.33 12.07 5.11
N GLY A 221 24.92 11.95 3.91
CA GLY A 221 24.28 12.30 2.64
C GLY A 221 22.98 11.54 2.40
N ALA A 222 23.02 10.22 2.58
CA ALA A 222 21.84 9.36 2.46
C ALA A 222 20.77 9.67 3.53
N MET A 223 21.17 9.87 4.78
CA MET A 223 20.28 10.28 5.88
C MET A 223 19.52 11.57 5.53
N ARG A 224 20.24 12.59 5.05
CA ARG A 224 19.65 13.87 4.63
C ARG A 224 18.66 13.70 3.48
N LYS A 225 18.99 12.88 2.47
CA LYS A 225 18.09 12.60 1.33
C LYS A 225 16.80 11.92 1.76
N CYS A 226 16.87 11.07 2.80
CA CYS A 226 15.72 10.39 3.38
C CYS A 226 14.98 11.21 4.46
N GLY A 227 15.48 12.38 4.87
CA GLY A 227 14.89 13.17 5.95
C GLY A 227 14.98 12.51 7.33
N VAL A 228 15.97 11.65 7.57
CA VAL A 228 16.15 10.92 8.84
C VAL A 228 17.43 11.32 9.56
N PHE A 229 17.44 11.15 10.89
CA PHE A 229 18.60 11.53 11.72
C PHE A 229 19.36 10.34 12.32
N LYS A 230 18.81 9.13 12.22
CA LYS A 230 19.39 7.91 12.78
C LYS A 230 19.69 6.90 11.69
N ARG A 231 20.85 6.22 11.80
CA ARG A 231 21.25 5.13 10.88
C ARG A 231 20.21 4.02 10.79
N THR A 232 19.61 3.65 11.91
CA THR A 232 18.54 2.63 11.93
C THR A 232 17.32 3.08 11.12
N ALA A 233 16.92 4.36 11.25
CA ALA A 233 15.84 4.93 10.45
C ALA A 233 16.21 5.01 8.96
N LEU A 234 17.48 5.29 8.63
CA LEU A 234 17.99 5.22 7.25
C LEU A 234 17.87 3.82 6.66
N VAL A 235 18.23 2.78 7.41
CA VAL A 235 18.08 1.39 6.93
C VAL A 235 16.62 1.06 6.67
N PHE A 236 15.72 1.40 7.60
CA PHE A 236 14.28 1.18 7.39
C PHE A 236 13.74 1.94 6.18
N ARG A 237 14.14 3.21 6.02
CA ARG A 237 13.70 4.04 4.90
C ARG A 237 14.24 3.51 3.57
N ALA A 238 15.51 3.12 3.51
CA ALA A 238 16.12 2.56 2.32
C ALA A 238 15.54 1.19 1.91
N LEU A 239 15.12 0.37 2.88
CA LEU A 239 14.36 -0.86 2.62
C LEU A 239 12.95 -0.56 2.09
N PHE A 240 12.24 0.37 2.74
CA PHE A 240 10.90 0.78 2.36
C PHE A 240 10.85 1.36 0.94
N ASP A 241 11.79 2.24 0.63
CA ASP A 241 11.97 2.89 -0.67
C ASP A 241 12.54 1.93 -1.74
N GLY A 242 13.03 0.74 -1.35
CA GLY A 242 13.58 -0.27 -2.27
C GLY A 242 15.01 0.00 -2.76
N HIS A 243 15.76 0.90 -2.11
CA HIS A 243 17.18 1.15 -2.42
C HIS A 243 18.11 0.02 -2.00
N ILE A 244 17.72 -0.73 -0.98
CA ILE A 244 18.37 -1.96 -0.52
C ILE A 244 17.30 -3.04 -0.29
N CYS A 245 17.71 -4.29 -0.14
CA CYS A 245 16.79 -5.40 0.11
C CYS A 245 17.15 -6.14 1.41
N PHE A 246 16.25 -7.01 1.89
CA PHE A 246 16.50 -7.76 3.14
C PHE A 246 17.75 -8.66 3.07
N HIS A 247 18.22 -9.03 1.87
CA HIS A 247 19.50 -9.72 1.74
C HIS A 247 20.68 -8.89 2.26
N SER A 248 20.61 -7.55 2.14
CA SER A 248 21.63 -6.61 2.64
C SER A 248 21.75 -6.59 4.17
N LEU A 249 20.77 -7.15 4.91
CA LEU A 249 20.85 -7.31 6.37
C LEU A 249 21.63 -8.55 6.78
N ARG A 250 21.86 -9.50 5.87
CA ARG A 250 22.61 -10.72 6.19
C ARG A 250 24.06 -10.34 6.42
N ARG A 251 24.58 -10.62 7.62
CA ARG A 251 26.02 -10.58 7.87
C ARG A 251 26.70 -11.46 6.84
N THR A 252 27.56 -10.87 6.02
CA THR A 252 28.64 -11.62 5.40
C THR A 252 29.50 -12.14 6.55
N SER A 253 29.29 -13.40 6.93
CA SER A 253 30.27 -14.12 7.72
C SER A 253 31.53 -14.18 6.89
N SER A 254 32.46 -13.23 7.11
CA SER A 254 33.82 -13.39 6.64
C SER A 254 34.36 -14.64 7.29
N LYS A 255 34.65 -15.65 6.46
CA LYS A 255 35.74 -16.56 6.76
C LYS A 255 37.07 -15.79 6.68
#